data_AF-A0A920PHP0-F1
#
_entry.id   AF-A0A920PHP0-F1
#
_cell.length_a   1.000
_cell.length_b   1.000
_cell.length_c   1.000
_cell.angle_alpha   90.00
_cell.angle_beta   90.00
_cell.angle_gamma   90.00
#
_symmetry.space_group_name_H-M   'P 1'
#
loop_
_entity.id
_entity.type
_entity.pdbx_description
1 polymer ?
#
loop_
_entity_poly.entity_id
_entity_poly.type
_entity_poly.pdbx_seq_one_letter_code
_entity_poly.pdbx_strand_id
1 'polypeptide(L)' 'MKMHANDLIGLLDHLEWKNVHLIGLVGMGCCVAQEVAINRPDLVRSMVNMGAWAYWIHISMIN' A
#
# COMPACT_ATOMS: atom_id res chain seq x y z
N MET A 1 -8.06 9.09 -0.01
CA MET A 1 -7.11 7.96 0.15
C MET A 1 -5.67 8.45 0.29
N LYS A 2 -5.20 9.34 -0.58
CA LYS A 2 -3.85 9.93 -0.53
C LYS A 2 -3.40 10.48 0.83
N MET A 3 -4.28 11.14 1.59
CA MET A 3 -3.96 11.63 2.95
C MET A 3 -3.52 10.48 3.88
N HIS A 4 -4.36 9.43 4.01
CA HIS A 4 -4.04 8.27 4.85
C HIS A 4 -2.82 7.47 4.36
N ALA A 5 -2.58 7.46 3.04
CA ALA A 5 -1.36 6.86 2.48
C ALA A 5 -0.11 7.66 2.89
N ASN A 6 -0.17 8.98 2.87
CA ASN A 6 0.93 9.83 3.34
C ASN A 6 1.19 9.65 4.84
N ASP A 7 0.15 9.50 5.66
CA ASP A 7 0.30 9.24 7.09
C ASP A 7 1.03 7.90 7.33
N LEU A 8 0.63 6.85 6.60
CA LEU A 8 1.31 5.54 6.68
C LEU A 8 2.76 5.63 6.18
N ILE A 9 3.03 6.34 5.09
CA ILE A 9 4.38 6.55 4.58
C ILE A 9 5.24 7.29 5.61
N GLY A 10 4.73 8.37 6.19
CA GLY A 10 5.43 9.13 7.22
C GLY A 10 5.74 8.28 8.46
N LEU A 11 4.81 7.41 8.85
CA LEU A 11 5.04 6.45 9.93
C LEU A 11 6.14 5.44 9.58
N LEU A 12 6.10 4.85 8.38
CA LEU A 12 7.11 3.89 7.93
C LEU A 12 8.49 4.54 7.83
N ASP A 13 8.58 5.76 7.29
CA ASP A 13 9.82 6.52 7.21
C ASP A 13 10.36 6.87 8.61
N HIS A 14 9.49 7.24 9.57
CA HIS A 14 9.87 7.49 10.97
C HIS A 14 10.40 6.24 11.68
N LEU A 15 9.84 5.07 11.38
CA LEU A 15 10.29 3.78 11.90
C LEU A 15 11.51 3.23 11.13
N GLU A 16 11.93 3.92 10.07
CA GLU A 16 12.97 3.50 9.13
C GLU A 16 12.67 2.14 8.46
N TRP A 17 11.39 1.79 8.34
CA TRP A 17 10.94 0.53 7.76
C TRP A 17 10.84 0.64 6.24
N LYS A 18 11.38 -0.36 5.55
CA LYS A 18 11.33 -0.49 4.09
C LYS A 18 11.01 -1.93 3.72
N ASN A 19 10.52 -2.12 2.49
CA ASN A 19 10.26 -3.46 1.95
C ASN A 19 9.35 -4.29 2.88
N VAL A 20 8.23 -3.70 3.32
CA VAL A 20 7.26 -4.29 4.25
C VAL A 20 6.11 -4.97 3.52
N HIS A 21 5.46 -5.91 4.19
CA HIS A 21 4.23 -6.54 3.70
C HIS A 21 3.02 -5.71 4.10
N LEU A 22 2.25 -5.23 3.12
CA LEU A 22 1.00 -4.51 3.37
C LEU A 22 -0.19 -5.47 3.25
N ILE A 23 -0.97 -5.56 4.32
CA ILE A 23 -2.18 -6.38 4.36
C ILE A 23 -3.38 -5.44 4.54
N GLY A 24 -4.09 -5.17 3.45
CA GLY A 24 -5.33 -4.40 3.48
C GLY A 24 -6.52 -5.31 3.82
N LEU A 25 -7.20 -5.01 4.92
CA LEU A 25 -8.44 -5.68 5.31
C LEU A 25 -9.63 -4.77 4.98
N VAL A 26 -10.47 -5.19 4.02
CA VAL A 26 -11.79 -4.68 3.61
C VAL A 26 -11.93 -3.14 3.50
N GLY A 27 -12.39 -2.65 2.35
CA GLY A 27 -12.71 -1.23 2.20
C GLY A 27 -11.48 -0.32 2.18
N MET A 28 -11.41 0.68 3.06
CA MET A 28 -10.42 1.77 2.97
C MET A 28 -8.97 1.32 3.17
N GLY A 29 -8.70 0.32 4.03
CA GLY A 29 -7.34 -0.18 4.24
C GLY A 29 -6.71 -0.72 2.97
N CYS A 30 -7.52 -1.32 2.10
CA CYS A 30 -7.08 -1.84 0.81
C CYS A 30 -6.72 -0.72 -0.17
N CYS A 31 -7.51 0.35 -0.21
CA CYS A 31 -7.25 1.51 -1.07
C CYS A 31 -6.01 2.29 -0.63
N VAL A 32 -5.76 2.38 0.69
CA VAL A 32 -4.54 2.99 1.22
C VAL A 32 -3.31 2.16 0.85
N ALA A 33 -3.36 0.83 1.01
CA ALA A 33 -2.26 -0.04 0.63
C ALA A 33 -1.94 0.06 -0.87
N GLN A 34 -2.96 0.15 -1.74
CA GLN A 34 -2.78 0.39 -3.17
C GLN A 34 -2.06 1.71 -3.43
N GLU A 35 -2.46 2.79 -2.76
CA GLU A 35 -1.82 4.09 -2.97
C GLU A 35 -0.36 4.13 -2.49
N VAL A 36 -0.04 3.45 -1.39
CA VAL A 36 1.36 3.34 -0.95
C VAL A 36 2.16 2.53 -1.97
N ALA A 37 1.63 1.40 -2.45
CA ALA A 37 2.31 0.58 -3.45
C ALA A 37 2.56 1.32 -4.78
N ILE A 38 1.64 2.20 -5.19
CA ILE A 38 1.78 3.01 -6.41
C ILE A 38 2.80 4.14 -6.22
N ASN A 39 2.72 4.89 -5.12
CA ASN A 39 3.52 6.10 -4.94
C ASN A 39 4.90 5.86 -4.30
N ARG A 40 5.05 4.77 -3.53
CA ARG A 40 6.27 4.37 -2.81
C ARG A 40 6.50 2.86 -2.92
N PRO A 41 6.70 2.31 -4.13
CA PRO A 41 6.93 0.87 -4.32
C PRO A 41 8.18 0.37 -3.58
N ASP A 42 9.15 1.25 -3.29
CA ASP A 42 10.32 0.96 -2.47
C ASP A 42 9.98 0.50 -1.04
N LEU A 43 8.81 0.92 -0.53
CA LEU A 43 8.35 0.54 0.81
C LEU A 43 7.59 -0.78 0.82
N VAL A 44 7.09 -1.28 -0.33
CA VAL A 44 6.12 -2.37 -0.37
C VAL A 44 6.72 -3.63 -0.99
N ARG A 45 7.00 -4.64 -0.15
CA ARG A 45 7.47 -5.95 -0.59
C ARG A 45 6.39 -6.75 -1.32
N SER A 46 5.23 -6.80 -0.69
CA SER A 46 4.05 -7.43 -1.24
C SER A 46 2.82 -6.79 -0.63
N MET A 47 1.72 -6.87 -1.38
CA MET A 47 0.43 -6.36 -0.96
C MET A 47 -0.60 -7.47 -1.07
N VAL A 48 -1.32 -7.72 0.02
CA VAL A 48 -2.48 -8.62 0.04
C VAL A 48 -3.69 -7.82 0.46
N ASN A 49 -4.71 -7.82 -0.39
CA ASN A 49 -5.95 -7.10 -0.14
C ASN A 49 -7.11 -8.09 -0.03
N MET A 50 -7.82 -8.08 1.09
CA MET A 50 -8.96 -8.97 1.36
C MET A 50 -10.27 -8.20 1.34
N GLY A 51 -11.26 -8.64 0.55
CA GLY A 51 -12.55 -7.96 0.42
C GLY A 51 -12.44 -6.53 -0.14
N ALA A 52 -11.49 -6.31 -1.04
CA ALA A 52 -11.18 -5.02 -1.62
C ALA A 52 -11.88 -4.80 -2.97
N TRP A 53 -12.17 -3.54 -3.27
CA TRP A 53 -12.40 -3.10 -4.63
C TRP A 53 -11.03 -2.81 -5.26
N ALA A 54 -10.64 -3.58 -6.27
CA ALA A 54 -9.50 -3.23 -7.09
C ALA A 54 -9.99 -2.21 -8.13
N TYR A 55 -9.70 -0.92 -7.91
CA TYR A 55 -9.83 0.04 -9.01
C TYR A 55 -8.76 -0.32 -10.05
N TRP A 56 -9.17 -0.45 -11.32
CA TRP A 56 -8.30 -0.85 -12.42
C TRP A 56 -7.06 0.04 -12.52
N ILE A 57 -5.89 -0.46 -12.10
CA ILE A 57 -4.57 -0.14 -12.63
C ILE A 57 -3.75 -1.44 -12.55
N HIS A 58 -3.31 -1.88 -13.72
CA HIS A 58 -2.36 -2.93 -14.03
C HIS A 58 -1.62 -3.55 -12.82
N ILE A 59 -1.98 -4.79 -12.45
CA ILE A 59 -1.08 -5.73 -11.75
C ILE A 59 0.03 -6.11 -12.74
N SER A 60 0.88 -5.16 -13.10
CA SER A 60 2.19 -5.46 -13.67
C SER A 60 3.13 -5.64 -12.50
N MET A 61 3.28 -6.91 -12.12
CA MET A 61 4.51 -7.47 -11.56
C MET A 61 5.16 -6.65 -10.44
N ILE A 62 4.92 -7.11 -9.20
CA ILE A 62 5.99 -7.19 -8.21
C ILE A 62 7.08 -8.08 -8.87
N ASN A 63 8.06 -7.45 -9.52
CA ASN A 63 9.32 -8.04 -9.95
C ASN A 63 10.44 -7.14 -9.43
#